data_AF-A0A7J3TLW5-F1
#
_entry.id   AF-A0A7J3TLW5-F1
#
_cell.length_a   1.000
_cell.length_b   1.000
_cell.length_c   1.000
_cell.angle_alpha   90.00
_cell.angle_beta   90.00
_cell.angle_gamma   90.00
#
_symmetry.space_group_name_H-M   'P 1'
#
loop_
_entity.id
_entity.type
_entity.pdbx_description
1 polymer ?
#
loop_
_entity_poly.entity_id
_entity_poly.type
_entity_poly.pdbx_seq_one_letter_code
_entity_poly.pdbx_strand_id
1 'polypeptide(L)'
;MSESVFLDDKRGVLSWLLTQVALLMAAGVLIGAIAGIAFYADWQKEAEARNIALNFVATVESMDLREFPGEIVYTFPSKSYHYEVEISTDYVTVTREDGTIKNKIFGREAFIVKPYVRTLAQGWSSGKELHNFLKSEYGAAGDADDPITASQKKEVVSYLKNEMSYTAHEISVDPIKANANEPVFIEKTFIYFKEKGGDIERKGIVIIHREV
;
A
#
# COMPACT_ATOMS: atom_id res chain seq x y z
N MET A 1 -61.43 32.10 48.07
CA MET A 1 -60.38 31.09 47.83
C MET A 1 -59.94 31.27 46.40
N SER A 2 -58.69 31.69 46.18
CA SER A 2 -58.18 32.05 44.86
C SER A 2 -57.99 30.80 44.02
N GLU A 3 -58.78 30.67 42.97
CA GLU A 3 -58.59 29.64 41.95
C GLU A 3 -57.25 29.85 41.25
N SER A 4 -56.57 28.74 41.00
CA SER A 4 -55.25 28.64 40.41
C SER A 4 -55.25 29.07 38.94
N VAL A 5 -55.20 30.38 38.69
CA VAL A 5 -55.03 31.00 37.36
C VAL A 5 -53.68 30.62 36.70
N PHE A 6 -52.75 30.04 37.45
CA PHE A 6 -51.44 29.61 36.95
C PHE A 6 -51.44 28.31 36.13
N LEU A 7 -52.48 27.48 36.21
CA LEU A 7 -52.49 26.13 35.61
C LEU A 7 -53.27 26.02 34.28
N ASP A 8 -53.96 27.07 33.85
CA ASP A 8 -54.80 27.05 32.61
C ASP A 8 -54.30 28.04 31.53
N ASP A 9 -53.06 28.53 31.66
CA ASP A 9 -52.46 29.36 30.61
C ASP A 9 -51.89 28.50 29.48
N LYS A 10 -52.75 28.20 28.51
CA LYS A 10 -52.41 27.50 27.26
C LYS A 10 -51.26 28.15 26.49
N ARG A 11 -50.98 29.45 26.70
CA ARG A 11 -49.83 30.14 26.09
C ARG A 11 -48.51 29.75 26.74
N GLY A 12 -48.51 29.48 28.05
CA GLY A 12 -47.35 28.96 28.77
C GLY A 12 -46.97 27.55 28.32
N VAL A 13 -47.97 26.67 28.13
CA VAL A 13 -47.77 25.31 27.61
C VAL A 13 -47.25 25.33 26.17
N LEU A 14 -47.81 26.19 25.31
CA LEU A 14 -47.36 26.34 23.93
C LEU A 14 -45.92 26.89 23.85
N SER A 15 -45.59 27.88 24.67
CA SER A 15 -44.23 28.45 24.73
C SER A 15 -43.20 27.45 25.25
N TRP A 16 -43.58 26.62 26.22
CA TRP A 16 -42.76 25.53 26.72
C TRP A 16 -42.52 24.45 25.66
N LEU A 17 -43.57 24.00 24.96
CA LEU A 17 -43.45 23.05 23.84
C LEU A 17 -42.58 23.61 22.70
N LEU A 18 -42.76 24.88 22.34
CA LEU A 18 -41.95 25.54 21.31
C LEU A 18 -40.47 25.61 21.71
N THR A 19 -40.20 25.88 23.00
CA THR A 19 -38.84 25.89 23.56
C THR A 19 -38.21 24.49 23.49
N GLN A 20 -38.97 23.43 23.79
CA GLN A 20 -38.49 22.06 23.68
C GLN A 20 -38.19 21.66 22.23
N VAL A 21 -39.07 22.02 21.29
CA VAL A 21 -38.83 21.77 19.86
C VAL A 21 -37.61 22.56 19.38
N ALA A 22 -37.46 23.82 19.78
CA ALA A 22 -36.28 24.63 19.47
C ALA A 22 -34.99 24.03 20.05
N LEU A 23 -35.04 23.52 21.30
CA LEU A 23 -33.92 22.85 21.94
C LEU A 23 -33.53 21.56 21.20
N LEU A 24 -34.51 20.76 20.78
CA LEU A 24 -34.28 19.54 20.00
C LEU A 24 -33.66 19.87 18.63
N MET A 25 -34.14 20.93 17.96
CA MET A 25 -33.54 21.39 16.71
C MET A 25 -32.11 21.88 16.90
N ALA A 26 -31.85 22.68 17.95
CA ALA A 26 -30.50 23.15 18.26
C ALA A 26 -29.55 22.00 18.59
N ALA A 27 -30.00 21.01 19.36
CA ALA A 27 -29.23 19.81 19.65
C ALA A 27 -28.93 19.00 18.38
N GLY A 28 -29.91 18.85 17.48
CA GLY A 28 -29.73 18.17 16.19
C GLY A 28 -28.68 18.85 15.30
N VAL A 29 -28.73 20.19 15.21
CA VAL A 29 -27.73 20.97 14.47
C VAL A 29 -26.34 20.81 15.08
N LEU A 30 -26.22 20.86 16.40
CA LEU A 30 -24.95 20.72 17.10
C LEU A 30 -24.35 19.32 16.93
N ILE A 31 -25.17 18.27 17.05
CA ILE A 31 -24.74 16.89 16.79
C ILE A 31 -24.31 16.73 15.33
N GLY A 32 -25.07 17.27 14.38
CA GLY A 32 -24.73 17.24 12.95
C GLY A 32 -23.40 17.95 12.65
N ALA A 33 -23.15 19.09 13.28
CA ALA A 33 -21.89 19.83 13.13
C ALA A 33 -20.70 19.05 13.70
N ILE A 34 -20.83 18.48 14.91
CA ILE A 34 -19.78 17.66 15.55
C ILE A 34 -19.49 16.42 14.71
N ALA A 35 -20.53 15.71 14.27
CA ALA A 35 -20.38 14.55 13.40
C ALA A 35 -19.69 14.93 12.09
N GLY A 36 -20.10 16.03 11.45
CA GLY A 36 -19.48 16.51 10.22
C GLY A 36 -17.98 16.79 10.37
N ILE A 37 -17.56 17.44 11.45
CA ILE A 37 -16.14 17.71 11.74
C ILE A 37 -15.38 16.39 11.95
N ALA A 38 -15.93 15.47 12.74
CA ALA A 38 -15.29 14.20 13.03
C ALA A 38 -15.13 13.31 11.78
N PHE A 39 -16.17 13.22 10.94
CA PHE A 39 -16.11 12.49 9.68
C PHE A 39 -15.14 13.13 8.68
N TYR A 40 -15.12 14.46 8.60
CA TYR A 40 -14.19 15.18 7.73
C TYR A 40 -12.74 14.94 8.14
N ALA A 41 -12.45 14.97 9.45
CA ALA A 41 -11.12 14.69 9.97
C ALA A 41 -10.65 13.27 9.63
N ASP A 42 -11.49 12.25 9.81
CA ASP A 42 -11.14 10.87 9.48
C ASP A 42 -10.99 10.66 7.97
N TRP A 43 -11.85 11.29 7.15
CA TRP A 43 -11.72 11.25 5.70
C TRP A 43 -10.41 11.86 5.21
N GLN A 44 -10.00 13.00 5.78
CA GLN A 44 -8.72 13.63 5.46
C GLN A 44 -7.53 12.73 5.82
N LYS A 45 -7.57 12.08 6.98
CA LYS A 45 -6.53 11.13 7.41
C LYS A 45 -6.47 9.90 6.49
N GLU A 46 -7.62 9.41 6.02
CA GLU A 46 -7.71 8.31 5.06
C GLU A 46 -7.11 8.69 3.71
N ALA A 47 -7.45 9.88 3.19
CA ALA A 47 -6.88 10.41 1.97
C ALA A 47 -5.36 10.58 2.06
N GLU A 48 -4.84 11.01 3.21
CA GLU A 48 -3.40 11.10 3.45
C GLU A 48 -2.72 9.73 3.46
N ALA A 49 -3.27 8.75 4.20
CA ALA A 49 -2.75 7.38 4.21
C ALA A 49 -2.74 6.76 2.80
N ARG A 50 -3.81 6.99 2.05
CA ARG A 50 -3.95 6.56 0.65
C ARG A 50 -2.93 7.22 -0.26
N ASN A 51 -2.64 8.51 -0.08
CA ASN A 51 -1.62 9.23 -0.85
C ASN A 51 -0.22 8.64 -0.60
N ILE A 52 0.12 8.28 0.65
CA ILE A 52 1.38 7.62 0.97
C ILE A 52 1.49 6.27 0.24
N ALA A 53 0.44 5.44 0.27
CA ALA A 53 0.40 4.18 -0.47
C ALA A 53 0.53 4.40 -1.98
N LEU A 54 -0.20 5.38 -2.54
CA LEU A 54 -0.19 5.72 -3.95
C LEU A 54 1.20 6.17 -4.43
N ASN A 55 1.89 6.99 -3.63
CA ASN A 55 3.23 7.45 -3.97
C ASN A 55 4.20 6.26 -4.08
N PHE A 56 4.11 5.31 -3.15
CA PHE A 56 4.92 4.10 -3.19
C PHE A 56 4.59 3.24 -4.43
N VAL A 57 3.30 3.00 -4.71
CA VAL A 57 2.88 2.25 -5.91
C VAL A 57 3.36 2.93 -7.18
N ALA A 58 3.16 4.24 -7.31
CA ALA A 58 3.62 5.02 -8.46
C ALA A 58 5.14 4.95 -8.63
N THR A 59 5.89 4.89 -7.53
CA THR A 59 7.33 4.73 -7.54
C THR A 59 7.72 3.36 -8.10
N VAL A 60 7.08 2.28 -7.64
CA VAL A 60 7.28 0.91 -8.17
C VAL A 60 6.93 0.83 -9.65
N GLU A 61 5.83 1.43 -10.07
CA GLU A 61 5.41 1.48 -11.48
C GLU A 61 6.38 2.30 -12.34
N SER A 62 6.90 3.41 -11.81
CA SER A 62 7.92 4.20 -12.50
C SER A 62 9.21 3.41 -12.72
N MET A 63 9.55 2.50 -11.80
CA MET A 63 10.67 1.59 -11.97
C MET A 63 10.41 0.62 -13.11
N ASP A 64 9.21 0.02 -13.20
CA ASP A 64 8.85 -0.86 -14.31
C ASP A 64 8.91 -0.17 -15.67
N LEU A 65 8.70 1.14 -15.75
CA LEU A 65 8.81 1.88 -17.01
C LEU A 65 10.25 2.21 -17.44
N ARG A 66 11.26 2.01 -16.58
CA ARG A 66 12.66 2.35 -16.92
C ARG A 66 13.23 1.45 -18.03
N GLU A 67 13.97 2.03 -18.95
CA GLU A 67 14.59 1.27 -20.05
C GLU A 67 15.84 0.49 -19.65
N PHE A 68 16.49 0.88 -18.55
CA PHE A 68 17.76 0.33 -18.06
C PHE A 68 17.60 -0.22 -16.63
N PRO A 69 18.39 -1.23 -16.26
CA PRO A 69 18.40 -1.73 -14.89
C PRO A 69 18.88 -0.64 -13.93
N GLY A 70 18.41 -0.69 -12.69
CA GLY A 70 18.81 0.28 -11.68
C GLY A 70 18.01 0.13 -10.41
N GLU A 71 18.45 0.85 -9.39
CA GLU A 71 17.89 0.80 -8.04
C GLU A 71 17.46 2.20 -7.62
N ILE A 72 16.41 2.27 -6.80
CA ILE A 72 16.07 3.45 -6.02
C ILE A 72 15.88 3.08 -4.56
N VAL A 73 16.35 3.99 -3.71
CA VAL A 73 16.09 3.93 -2.28
C VAL A 73 14.84 4.75 -2.02
N TYR A 74 13.79 4.10 -1.52
CA TYR A 74 12.55 4.76 -1.13
C TYR A 74 12.43 4.82 0.39
N THR A 75 12.19 6.00 0.92
CA THR A 75 11.89 6.20 2.33
C THR A 75 10.48 6.75 2.45
N PHE A 76 9.67 6.12 3.30
CA PHE A 76 8.33 6.61 3.57
C PHE A 76 8.40 7.99 4.26
N PRO A 77 7.44 8.89 4.00
CA PRO A 77 7.51 10.25 4.50
C PRO A 77 7.45 10.27 6.03
N SER A 78 8.40 10.95 6.67
CA SER A 78 8.33 11.17 8.11
C SER A 78 7.12 12.04 8.46
N LYS A 79 6.33 11.62 9.45
CA LYS A 79 5.12 12.29 9.90
C LYS A 79 5.16 12.48 11.41
N SER A 80 4.41 13.46 11.91
CA SER A 80 4.29 13.71 13.35
C SER A 80 3.45 12.66 14.08
N TYR A 81 2.86 11.70 13.35
CA TYR A 81 2.04 10.63 13.87
C TYR A 81 2.65 9.28 13.46
N HIS A 82 2.41 8.25 14.27
CA HIS A 82 2.82 6.90 13.93
C HIS A 82 1.88 6.29 12.89
N TYR A 83 2.46 5.59 11.93
CA TYR A 83 1.72 4.78 10.96
C TYR A 83 2.54 3.54 10.61
N GLU A 84 1.83 2.46 10.31
CA GLU A 84 2.41 1.20 9.86
C GLU A 84 2.21 1.07 8.35
N VAL A 85 3.21 0.51 7.67
CA VAL A 85 3.10 0.19 6.24
C VAL A 85 3.23 -1.32 6.08
N GLU A 86 2.33 -1.92 5.33
CA GLU A 86 2.34 -3.33 4.98
C GLU A 86 2.49 -3.46 3.47
N ILE A 87 3.54 -4.13 3.02
CA ILE A 87 3.82 -4.34 1.60
C ILE A 87 3.53 -5.81 1.27
N SER A 88 2.63 -6.01 0.31
CA SER A 88 2.31 -7.30 -0.29
C SER A 88 2.73 -7.34 -1.75
N THR A 89 2.57 -8.48 -2.42
CA THR A 89 2.82 -8.61 -3.87
C THR A 89 1.71 -7.98 -4.72
N ASP A 90 0.51 -7.80 -4.14
CA ASP A 90 -0.66 -7.28 -4.86
C ASP A 90 -1.06 -5.86 -4.42
N TYR A 91 -0.68 -5.44 -3.21
CA TYR A 91 -1.07 -4.15 -2.65
C TYR A 91 -0.10 -3.64 -1.59
N VAL A 92 -0.20 -2.35 -1.29
CA VAL A 92 0.36 -1.73 -0.09
C VAL A 92 -0.76 -1.16 0.76
N THR A 93 -0.68 -1.38 2.06
CA THR A 93 -1.58 -0.80 3.04
C THR A 93 -0.82 0.11 3.98
N VAL A 94 -1.33 1.30 4.21
CA VAL A 94 -0.86 2.25 5.22
C VAL A 94 -1.93 2.33 6.30
N THR A 95 -1.57 1.95 7.52
CA THR A 95 -2.47 1.93 8.67
C THR A 95 -2.08 3.02 9.65
N ARG A 96 -3.05 3.81 10.08
CA ARG A 96 -2.91 4.80 11.15
C ARG A 96 -3.82 4.43 12.31
N GLU A 97 -3.36 4.68 13.53
CA GLU A 97 -4.10 4.39 14.77
C GLU A 97 -4.59 5.66 15.50
N ASP A 98 -4.85 6.74 14.75
CA ASP A 98 -5.20 8.06 15.27
C ASP A 98 -6.58 8.58 14.81
N GLY A 99 -7.47 7.69 14.38
CA GLY A 99 -8.79 8.10 13.93
C GLY A 99 -9.76 8.47 15.05
N THR A 100 -10.67 9.38 14.75
CA THR A 100 -11.58 10.03 15.70
C THR A 100 -12.88 9.27 15.87
N ILE A 101 -13.39 8.66 14.79
CA ILE A 101 -14.57 7.77 14.79
C ILE A 101 -14.13 6.32 14.66
N LYS A 102 -13.18 6.05 13.75
CA LYS A 102 -12.56 4.72 13.60
C LYS A 102 -11.19 4.75 14.25
N ASN A 103 -10.95 3.92 15.27
CA ASN A 103 -9.62 3.85 15.91
C ASN A 103 -8.49 3.54 14.91
N LYS A 104 -8.79 2.82 13.82
CA LYS A 104 -7.85 2.53 12.74
C LYS A 104 -8.36 3.06 11.41
N ILE A 105 -7.48 3.78 10.72
CA ILE A 105 -7.71 4.31 9.37
C ILE A 105 -6.74 3.63 8.41
N PHE A 106 -7.26 3.18 7.26
CA PHE A 106 -6.50 2.42 6.28
C PHE A 106 -6.49 3.15 4.93
N GLY A 107 -5.31 3.34 4.37
CA GLY A 107 -5.12 3.69 2.96
C GLY A 107 -4.52 2.49 2.23
N ARG A 108 -5.24 1.92 1.26
CA ARG A 108 -4.75 0.78 0.48
C ARG A 108 -4.70 1.14 -1.00
N GLU A 109 -3.60 0.78 -1.64
CA GLU A 109 -3.43 0.87 -3.09
C GLU A 109 -2.89 -0.44 -3.66
N ALA A 110 -3.42 -0.83 -4.82
CA ALA A 110 -3.04 -2.05 -5.51
C ALA A 110 -1.92 -1.77 -6.51
N PHE A 111 -1.03 -2.74 -6.73
CA PHE A 111 -0.03 -2.65 -7.77
C PHE A 111 -0.61 -3.02 -9.14
N ILE A 112 -0.33 -2.21 -10.17
CA ILE A 112 -0.59 -2.61 -11.55
C ILE A 112 0.44 -3.64 -12.02
N VAL A 113 1.71 -3.39 -11.70
CA VAL A 113 2.84 -4.30 -11.97
C VAL A 113 3.20 -5.01 -10.68
N LYS A 114 3.03 -6.34 -10.65
CA LYS A 114 3.30 -7.15 -9.45
C LYS A 114 4.80 -7.22 -9.18
N PRO A 115 5.32 -6.58 -8.12
CA PRO A 115 6.72 -6.67 -7.78
C PRO A 115 7.07 -8.01 -7.13
N TYR A 116 8.31 -8.42 -7.29
CA TYR A 116 8.92 -9.49 -6.50
C TYR A 116 9.31 -8.94 -5.14
N VAL A 117 8.42 -9.06 -4.16
CA VAL A 117 8.69 -8.63 -2.78
C VAL A 117 9.52 -9.70 -2.08
N ARG A 118 10.79 -9.41 -1.77
CA ARG A 118 11.74 -10.39 -1.23
C ARG A 118 11.99 -10.18 0.26
N THR A 119 12.09 -11.28 0.99
CA THR A 119 12.57 -11.35 2.37
C THR A 119 13.92 -12.06 2.41
N LEU A 120 14.69 -11.87 3.49
CA LEU A 120 16.04 -12.42 3.66
C LEU A 120 16.11 -13.97 3.61
N ALA A 121 14.98 -14.65 3.77
CA ALA A 121 14.92 -16.11 3.77
C ALA A 121 14.88 -16.73 2.35
N GLN A 122 14.74 -15.91 1.31
CA GLN A 122 14.58 -16.37 -0.06
C GLN A 122 15.93 -16.32 -0.78
N GLY A 123 16.29 -17.38 -1.51
CA GLY A 123 17.66 -17.64 -2.01
C GLY A 123 18.33 -16.55 -2.88
N TRP A 124 17.57 -15.53 -3.29
CA TRP A 124 18.08 -14.27 -3.83
C TRP A 124 17.16 -13.13 -3.39
N SER A 125 17.72 -11.96 -3.09
CA SER A 125 17.01 -10.78 -2.59
C SER A 125 17.12 -9.57 -3.54
N SER A 126 18.20 -9.49 -4.32
CA SER A 126 18.47 -8.44 -5.31
C SER A 126 18.60 -9.01 -6.73
N GLY A 127 18.57 -8.14 -7.73
CA GLY A 127 18.79 -8.51 -9.13
C GLY A 127 20.18 -9.10 -9.37
N LYS A 128 21.20 -8.58 -8.68
CA LYS A 128 22.56 -9.17 -8.71
C LYS A 128 22.58 -10.60 -8.18
N GLU A 129 21.92 -10.86 -7.06
CA GLU A 129 21.82 -12.21 -6.49
C GLU A 129 21.01 -13.15 -7.40
N LEU A 130 19.97 -12.63 -8.05
CA LEU A 130 19.22 -13.38 -9.05
C LEU A 130 20.12 -13.82 -10.22
N HIS A 131 20.94 -12.93 -10.77
CA HIS A 131 21.87 -13.30 -11.85
C HIS A 131 22.88 -14.36 -11.41
N ASN A 132 23.40 -14.25 -10.18
CA ASN A 132 24.28 -15.28 -9.61
C ASN A 132 23.57 -16.62 -9.44
N PHE A 133 22.31 -16.60 -8.98
CA PHE A 133 21.48 -17.79 -8.86
C PHE A 133 21.24 -18.44 -10.23
N LEU A 134 20.86 -17.66 -11.24
CA LEU A 134 20.63 -18.16 -12.59
C LEU A 134 21.90 -18.78 -13.19
N LYS A 135 23.05 -18.15 -12.95
CA LYS A 135 24.35 -18.69 -13.37
C LYS A 135 24.67 -20.04 -12.70
N SER A 136 24.37 -20.17 -11.42
CA SER A 136 24.62 -21.40 -10.66
C SER A 136 23.70 -22.54 -11.12
N GLU A 137 22.41 -22.28 -11.29
CA GLU A 137 21.40 -23.31 -11.60
C GLU A 137 21.34 -23.65 -13.10
N TYR A 138 21.48 -22.65 -13.97
CA TYR A 138 21.28 -22.80 -15.42
C TYR A 138 22.56 -22.61 -16.23
N GLY A 139 23.69 -22.28 -15.60
CA GLY A 139 24.98 -22.10 -16.28
C GLY A 139 25.12 -20.77 -17.04
N ALA A 140 24.12 -19.90 -17.00
CA ALA A 140 24.12 -18.57 -17.63
C ALA A 140 23.51 -17.53 -16.68
N ALA A 141 24.14 -16.37 -16.55
CA ALA A 141 23.69 -15.32 -15.64
C ALA A 141 22.38 -14.65 -16.07
N GLY A 142 22.08 -14.66 -17.38
CA GLY A 142 20.92 -13.97 -17.93
C GLY A 142 21.09 -12.45 -17.99
N ASP A 143 22.32 -11.95 -17.89
CA ASP A 143 22.66 -10.56 -18.20
C ASP A 143 22.83 -10.36 -19.73
N ALA A 144 23.14 -9.15 -20.15
CA ALA A 144 23.26 -8.82 -21.58
C ALA A 144 24.46 -9.52 -22.25
N ASP A 145 25.51 -9.81 -21.48
CA ASP A 145 26.75 -10.42 -21.96
C ASP A 145 26.68 -11.96 -21.95
N ASP A 146 25.90 -12.53 -21.04
CA ASP A 146 25.67 -13.96 -20.81
C ASP A 146 24.16 -14.31 -20.80
N PRO A 147 23.46 -14.17 -21.93
CA PRO A 147 22.01 -14.38 -22.02
C PRO A 147 21.63 -15.85 -21.91
N ILE A 148 20.45 -16.12 -21.34
CA ILE A 148 19.92 -17.48 -21.19
C ILE A 148 19.53 -18.05 -22.55
N THR A 149 19.86 -19.32 -22.78
CA THR A 149 19.56 -20.00 -24.04
C THR A 149 18.06 -20.25 -24.26
N ALA A 150 17.61 -20.26 -25.52
CA ALA A 150 16.23 -20.58 -25.88
C ALA A 150 15.72 -21.92 -25.30
N SER A 151 16.60 -22.90 -25.12
CA SER A 151 16.26 -24.19 -24.49
C SER A 151 15.85 -24.06 -23.03
N GLN A 152 16.46 -23.14 -22.29
CA GLN A 152 16.25 -22.94 -20.85
C GLN A 152 15.20 -21.86 -20.56
N LYS A 153 14.88 -20.99 -21.53
CA LYS A 153 13.90 -19.90 -21.38
C LYS A 153 12.60 -20.36 -20.72
N LYS A 154 12.00 -21.46 -21.18
CA LYS A 154 10.72 -21.95 -20.65
C LYS A 154 10.82 -22.33 -19.17
N GLU A 155 11.92 -22.97 -18.79
CA GLU A 155 12.17 -23.39 -17.41
C GLU A 155 12.37 -22.19 -16.49
N VAL A 156 13.24 -21.26 -16.88
CA VAL A 156 13.51 -20.03 -16.09
C VAL A 156 12.25 -19.18 -15.92
N VAL A 157 11.47 -18.99 -17.00
CA VAL A 157 10.20 -18.25 -16.91
C VAL A 157 9.19 -18.97 -16.01
N SER A 158 9.22 -20.30 -15.97
CA SER A 158 8.33 -21.09 -15.10
C SER A 158 8.76 -20.99 -13.65
N TYR A 159 10.07 -21.08 -13.37
CA TYR A 159 10.64 -20.81 -12.05
C TYR A 159 10.21 -19.45 -11.53
N LEU A 160 10.43 -18.37 -12.30
CA LEU A 160 10.08 -17.00 -11.88
C LEU A 160 8.58 -16.82 -11.61
N LYS A 161 7.71 -17.52 -12.35
CA LYS A 161 6.26 -17.49 -12.09
C LYS A 161 5.88 -18.25 -10.83
N ASN A 162 6.49 -19.41 -10.60
CA ASN A 162 6.26 -20.22 -9.41
C ASN A 162 6.76 -19.51 -8.17
N GLU A 163 7.96 -18.92 -8.23
CA GLU A 163 8.54 -18.11 -7.18
C GLU A 163 7.63 -16.94 -6.82
N MET A 164 7.14 -16.19 -7.82
CA MET A 164 6.20 -15.08 -7.58
C MET A 164 4.91 -15.56 -6.90
N SER A 165 4.38 -16.71 -7.32
CA SER A 165 3.16 -17.28 -6.75
C SER A 165 3.37 -17.76 -5.31
N TYR A 166 4.52 -18.38 -5.04
CA TYR A 166 4.93 -18.83 -3.72
C TYR A 166 5.09 -17.65 -2.76
N THR A 167 5.85 -16.65 -3.17
CA THR A 167 6.05 -15.41 -2.40
C THR A 167 4.74 -14.67 -2.17
N ALA A 168 3.86 -14.58 -3.17
CA ALA A 168 2.54 -13.98 -3.00
C ALA A 168 1.70 -14.73 -1.95
N HIS A 169 1.79 -16.07 -1.91
CA HIS A 169 1.11 -16.86 -0.90
C HIS A 169 1.68 -16.62 0.51
N GLU A 170 3.00 -16.65 0.67
CA GLU A 170 3.65 -16.40 1.98
C GLU A 170 3.32 -15.01 2.52
N ILE A 171 3.47 -13.97 1.69
CA ILE A 171 3.28 -12.57 2.08
C ILE A 171 1.79 -12.23 2.24
N SER A 172 0.88 -13.02 1.66
CA SER A 172 -0.56 -12.88 1.93
C SER A 172 -0.94 -13.31 3.35
N VAL A 173 -0.18 -14.22 3.95
CA VAL A 173 -0.41 -14.69 5.33
C VAL A 173 0.22 -13.72 6.32
N ASP A 174 1.42 -13.22 6.04
CA ASP A 174 2.13 -12.24 6.87
C ASP A 174 2.79 -11.17 5.98
N PRO A 175 2.08 -10.04 5.72
CA PRO A 175 2.61 -8.95 4.91
C PRO A 175 3.88 -8.34 5.52
N ILE A 176 4.82 -7.91 4.68
CA ILE A 176 6.04 -7.33 5.20
C ILE A 176 5.75 -5.94 5.78
N LYS A 177 5.87 -5.81 7.11
CA LYS A 177 5.73 -4.54 7.81
C LYS A 177 6.93 -3.66 7.58
N ALA A 178 6.80 -2.57 6.83
CA ALA A 178 7.85 -1.58 6.63
C ALA A 178 7.82 -0.55 7.74
N ASN A 179 8.95 -0.43 8.43
CA ASN A 179 9.19 0.67 9.33
C ASN A 179 9.32 1.94 8.48
N ALA A 180 8.54 2.98 8.80
CA ALA A 180 8.57 4.24 8.06
C ALA A 180 9.95 4.92 8.07
N ASN A 181 10.82 4.56 9.02
CA ASN A 181 12.17 5.10 9.16
C ASN A 181 13.25 4.26 8.46
N GLU A 182 12.90 3.08 7.94
CA GLU A 182 13.84 2.21 7.24
C GLU A 182 13.65 2.36 5.72
N PRO A 183 14.75 2.47 4.96
CA PRO A 183 14.67 2.50 3.51
C PRO A 183 14.19 1.15 2.96
N VAL A 184 13.38 1.23 1.91
CA VAL A 184 13.01 0.10 1.07
C VAL A 184 13.66 0.31 -0.29
N PHE A 185 14.29 -0.74 -0.81
CA PHE A 185 14.96 -0.71 -2.10
C PHE A 185 14.00 -1.25 -3.15
N ILE A 186 13.87 -0.50 -4.24
CA ILE A 186 13.09 -0.91 -5.40
C ILE A 186 14.07 -0.99 -6.56
N GLU A 187 14.33 -2.22 -7.00
CA GLU A 187 15.29 -2.52 -8.05
C GLU A 187 14.55 -2.97 -9.31
N LYS A 188 15.01 -2.52 -10.47
CA LYS A 188 14.66 -3.11 -11.75
C LYS A 188 15.86 -3.85 -12.30
N THR A 189 15.65 -5.11 -12.66
CA THR A 189 16.61 -5.88 -13.45
C THR A 189 15.96 -6.48 -14.70
N PHE A 190 16.79 -6.85 -15.66
CA PHE A 190 16.39 -7.49 -16.91
C PHE A 190 17.05 -8.85 -17.04
N ILE A 191 16.25 -9.82 -17.44
CA ILE A 191 16.73 -11.15 -17.81
C ILE A 191 16.72 -11.24 -19.33
N TYR A 192 17.88 -11.49 -19.92
CA TYR A 192 18.06 -11.60 -21.36
C TYR A 192 18.00 -13.06 -21.81
N PHE A 193 17.29 -13.29 -22.92
CA PHE A 193 17.09 -14.60 -23.53
C PHE A 193 17.54 -14.55 -24.99
N LYS A 194 18.40 -15.48 -25.38
CA LYS A 194 18.86 -15.65 -26.75
C LYS A 194 17.92 -16.56 -27.51
N GLU A 195 17.26 -16.02 -28.53
CA GLU A 195 16.39 -16.78 -29.43
C GLU A 195 17.20 -17.62 -30.43
N LYS A 196 16.55 -18.64 -31.01
CA LYS A 196 17.19 -19.55 -31.98
C LYS A 196 17.71 -18.83 -33.24
N GLY A 197 17.20 -17.64 -33.54
CA GLY A 197 17.62 -16.78 -34.65
C GLY A 197 18.76 -15.81 -34.33
N GLY A 198 19.23 -15.75 -33.08
CA GLY A 198 20.24 -14.79 -32.63
C GLY A 198 19.68 -13.49 -32.06
N ASP A 199 18.37 -13.25 -32.19
CA ASP A 199 17.69 -12.13 -31.54
C ASP A 199 17.73 -12.28 -30.01
N ILE A 200 17.76 -11.14 -29.32
CA ILE A 200 17.76 -11.08 -27.85
C ILE A 200 16.43 -10.52 -27.39
N GLU A 201 15.68 -11.33 -26.65
CA GLU A 201 14.50 -10.89 -25.92
C GLU A 201 14.92 -10.55 -24.48
N ARG A 202 14.29 -9.53 -23.88
CA ARG A 202 14.48 -9.21 -22.46
C ARG A 202 13.17 -9.22 -21.71
N LYS A 203 13.22 -9.68 -20.47
CA LYS A 203 12.11 -9.59 -19.51
C LYS A 203 12.52 -8.72 -18.34
N GLY A 204 11.81 -7.60 -18.15
CA GLY A 204 11.97 -6.77 -16.98
C GLY A 204 11.28 -7.39 -15.77
N ILE A 205 11.91 -7.26 -14.61
CA ILE A 205 11.31 -7.56 -13.32
C ILE A 205 11.60 -6.41 -12.36
N VAL A 206 10.63 -6.14 -11.48
CA VAL A 206 10.79 -5.19 -10.38
C VAL A 206 10.87 -5.98 -9.09
N ILE A 207 11.89 -5.71 -8.29
CA ILE A 207 12.19 -6.39 -7.04
C ILE A 207 12.08 -5.34 -5.93
N ILE A 208 11.42 -5.70 -4.84
CA ILE A 208 11.35 -4.88 -3.63
C ILE A 208 12.05 -5.66 -2.52
N HIS A 209 13.09 -5.08 -1.93
CA HIS A 209 13.83 -5.70 -0.83
C HIS A 209 14.25 -4.67 0.22
N ARG A 210 14.86 -5.15 1.30
CA ARG A 210 15.45 -4.32 2.37
C ARG A 210 16.92 -4.68 2.52
N GLU A 211 17.77 -3.68 2.78
CA GLU A 211 19.15 -3.95 3.21
C GLU A 211 19.16 -4.50 4.65
N VAL A 212 20.19 -5.30 4.93
CA VAL A 212 20.53 -5.84 6.26
C VAL A 212 21.48 -4.89 6.97
#